data_AF-A0A1Y5SFT6-F1
#
_entry.id   AF-A0A1Y5SFT6-F1
#
_cell.length_a   1.000
_cell.length_b   1.000
_cell.length_c   1.000
_cell.angle_alpha   90.00
_cell.angle_beta   90.00
_cell.angle_gamma   90.00
#
_symmetry.space_group_name_H-M   'P 1'
#
loop_
_entity.id
_entity.type
_entity.pdbx_description
1 polymer ?
#
loop_
_entity_poly.entity_id
_entity_poly.type
_entity_poly.pdbx_seq_one_letter_code
_entity_poly.pdbx_strand_id
1 'polypeptide(L)'
;MNIDEKEQLARTGDVSPDAIRDRIIAARKSISMQQKDVAAEVGLKGTTFNSQETRGAPSIKTMRYYYRQHRIDFNFIIHGDFAQLPQDVQERLFAALSK
;
A
#
# COMPACT_ATOMS: atom_id res chain seq x y z
N MET A 1 -8.51 -16.87 1.89
CA MET A 1 -7.84 -16.42 3.11
C MET A 1 -8.91 -16.15 4.15
N ASN A 2 -8.73 -16.66 5.37
CA ASN A 2 -9.58 -16.31 6.51
C ASN A 2 -9.22 -14.90 7.04
N ILE A 3 -9.93 -14.42 8.06
CA ILE A 3 -9.71 -13.07 8.62
C ILE A 3 -8.34 -12.98 9.29
N ASP A 4 -7.97 -13.95 10.13
CA ASP A 4 -6.69 -13.96 10.86
C ASP A 4 -5.47 -13.94 9.92
N GLU A 5 -5.52 -14.70 8.83
CA GLU A 5 -4.49 -14.70 7.78
C GLU A 5 -4.36 -13.32 7.13
N LYS A 6 -5.50 -12.66 6.85
CA LYS A 6 -5.50 -11.31 6.29
C LYS A 6 -4.92 -10.31 7.29
N GLU A 7 -5.28 -10.41 8.56
CA GLU A 7 -4.75 -9.52 9.59
C GLU A 7 -3.24 -9.65 9.75
N GLN A 8 -2.74 -10.89 9.74
CA GLN A 8 -1.31 -11.19 9.79
C GLN A 8 -0.57 -10.66 8.55
N LEU A 9 -1.08 -10.92 7.34
CA LEU A 9 -0.47 -10.44 6.10
C LEU A 9 -0.45 -8.91 6.01
N ALA A 10 -1.53 -8.26 6.42
CA ALA A 10 -1.62 -6.80 6.44
C ALA A 10 -0.86 -6.17 7.62
N ARG A 11 -0.36 -6.98 8.58
CA ARG A 11 0.25 -6.51 9.84
C ARG A 11 -0.66 -5.50 10.52
N THR A 12 -1.93 -5.85 10.66
CA THR A 12 -2.98 -4.94 11.16
C THR A 12 -2.64 -4.47 12.58
N GLY A 13 -2.71 -3.16 12.82
CA GLY A 13 -2.28 -2.53 14.08
C GLY A 13 -0.82 -2.11 14.14
N ASP A 14 0.05 -2.65 13.27
CA ASP A 14 1.48 -2.35 13.28
C ASP A 14 1.78 -1.10 12.44
N VAL A 15 2.04 0.02 13.12
CA VAL A 15 2.39 1.31 12.49
C VAL A 15 3.91 1.49 12.32
N SER A 16 4.70 0.43 12.46
CA SER A 16 6.14 0.50 12.23
C SER A 16 6.47 0.82 10.77
N PRO A 17 7.61 1.49 10.50
CA PRO A 17 8.09 1.73 9.14
C PRO A 17 8.13 0.47 8.26
N ASP A 18 8.53 -0.68 8.82
CA ASP A 18 8.60 -1.93 8.05
C ASP A 18 7.21 -2.41 7.64
N ALA A 19 6.22 -2.36 8.54
CA ALA A 19 4.84 -2.73 8.20
C ALA A 19 4.25 -1.82 7.13
N ILE A 20 4.49 -0.51 7.24
CA ILE A 20 4.02 0.47 6.24
C ILE A 20 4.71 0.24 4.90
N ARG A 21 6.02 -0.06 4.90
CA ARG A 21 6.77 -0.41 3.70
C ARG A 21 6.16 -1.60 2.97
N ASP A 22 5.90 -2.70 3.68
CA ASP A 22 5.31 -3.91 3.10
C ASP A 22 3.97 -3.59 2.41
N ARG A 23 3.14 -2.76 3.05
CA ARG A 23 1.84 -2.36 2.52
C ARG A 23 1.91 -1.39 1.35
N ILE A 24 2.86 -0.47 1.31
CA ILE A 24 3.07 0.39 0.13
C ILE A 24 3.57 -0.44 -1.05
N ILE A 25 4.46 -1.40 -0.81
CA ILE A 25 4.93 -2.34 -1.83
C ILE A 25 3.74 -3.15 -2.37
N ALA A 26 2.89 -3.67 -1.48
CA ALA A 26 1.68 -4.39 -1.88
C ALA A 26 0.72 -3.50 -2.67
N ALA A 27 0.47 -2.26 -2.24
CA ALA A 27 -0.35 -1.30 -2.96
C ALA A 27 0.16 -1.07 -4.39
N ARG A 28 1.47 -0.85 -4.55
CA ARG A 28 2.11 -0.69 -5.86
C ARG A 28 2.02 -1.95 -6.72
N LYS A 29 2.34 -3.12 -6.15
CA LYS A 29 2.28 -4.40 -6.86
C LYS A 29 0.83 -4.73 -7.29
N SER A 30 -0.17 -4.38 -6.48
CA SER A 30 -1.59 -4.64 -6.76
C SER A 30 -2.14 -3.88 -7.96
N ILE A 31 -1.46 -2.80 -8.38
CA ILE A 31 -1.77 -2.03 -9.59
C ILE A 31 -0.79 -2.32 -10.73
N SER A 32 0.07 -3.34 -10.59
CA SER A 32 1.05 -3.77 -11.59
C SER A 32 2.03 -2.66 -12.05
N MET A 33 2.36 -1.71 -11.17
CA MET A 33 3.26 -0.61 -11.49
C MET A 33 4.67 -0.80 -10.89
N GLN A 34 5.67 -0.25 -11.58
CA GLN A 34 7.01 -0.08 -11.03
C GLN A 34 7.09 1.22 -10.22
N GLN A 35 8.11 1.36 -9.37
CA GLN A 35 8.31 2.57 -8.55
C GLN A 35 8.38 3.85 -9.40
N LYS A 36 9.01 3.77 -10.57
CA LYS A 36 9.12 4.90 -11.51
C LYS A 36 7.77 5.34 -12.07
N ASP A 37 6.86 4.40 -12.30
CA ASP A 37 5.55 4.67 -12.89
C ASP A 37 4.68 5.40 -11.86
N VAL A 38 4.65 4.90 -10.62
CA VAL A 38 3.97 5.58 -9.50
C VAL A 38 4.58 6.96 -9.24
N ALA A 39 5.91 7.09 -9.29
CA ALA A 39 6.55 8.38 -9.13
C ALA A 39 6.08 9.38 -10.19
N ALA A 40 5.96 8.96 -11.46
CA ALA A 40 5.46 9.80 -12.54
C ALA A 40 4.00 10.23 -12.30
N GLU A 41 3.11 9.31 -11.95
CA GLU A 41 1.69 9.58 -11.67
C GLU A 41 1.50 10.54 -10.48
N VAL A 42 2.30 10.38 -9.43
CA VAL A 42 2.25 11.26 -8.25
C VAL A 42 2.96 12.60 -8.54
N GLY A 43 3.72 12.72 -9.63
CA GLY A 43 4.56 13.89 -9.93
C GLY A 43 5.69 14.05 -8.91
N LEU A 44 6.45 12.98 -8.69
CA LEU A 44 7.63 12.89 -7.83
C LEU A 44 8.85 12.41 -8.65
N LYS A 45 10.05 12.68 -8.14
CA LYS A 45 11.25 12.00 -8.63
C LYS A 45 11.19 10.52 -8.24
N GLY A 46 11.69 9.64 -9.11
CA GLY A 46 11.75 8.19 -8.83
C GLY A 46 12.46 7.86 -7.50
N THR A 47 13.56 8.57 -7.19
CA THR A 47 14.29 8.43 -5.93
C THR A 47 13.46 8.84 -4.70
N THR A 48 12.59 9.84 -4.85
CA THR A 48 11.70 10.29 -3.76
C THR A 48 10.66 9.23 -3.44
N PHE A 49 9.99 8.66 -4.46
CA PHE A 49 9.02 7.59 -4.21
C PHE A 49 9.71 6.33 -3.67
N ASN A 50 10.86 5.95 -4.22
CA ASN A 50 11.65 4.83 -3.69
C ASN A 50 12.02 5.04 -2.21
N SER A 51 12.41 6.26 -1.82
CA SER A 51 12.69 6.56 -0.41
C SER A 51 11.45 6.44 0.48
N GLN A 52 10.28 6.89 0.02
CA GLN A 52 9.03 6.73 0.76
C GLN A 52 8.68 5.26 0.99
N GLU A 53 8.82 4.44 -0.06
CA GLU A 53 8.56 3.00 0.01
C GLU A 53 9.57 2.29 0.91
N THR A 54 10.87 2.53 0.72
CA THR A 54 11.95 1.88 1.49
C THR A 54 11.92 2.26 2.97
N ARG A 55 11.54 3.49 3.31
CA ARG A 55 11.46 3.97 4.69
C ARG A 55 10.10 3.76 5.33
N GLY A 56 9.11 3.22 4.63
CA GLY A 56 7.73 3.13 5.15
C GLY A 56 7.16 4.48 5.55
N ALA A 57 7.50 5.53 4.81
CA ALA A 57 7.15 6.91 5.13
C ALA A 57 6.46 7.58 3.92
N PRO A 58 5.23 7.15 3.58
CA PRO A 58 4.51 7.70 2.44
C PRO A 58 4.09 9.14 2.73
N SER A 59 4.24 10.01 1.74
CA SER A 59 3.67 11.35 1.83
C SER A 59 2.14 11.29 1.72
N ILE A 60 1.45 12.29 2.26
CA ILE A 60 0.00 12.48 2.06
C ILE A 60 -0.35 12.51 0.57
N LYS A 61 0.51 13.09 -0.27
CA LYS A 61 0.32 13.15 -1.73
C LYS A 61 0.25 11.73 -2.33
N THR A 62 1.18 10.86 -1.93
CA THR A 62 1.22 9.45 -2.37
C THR A 62 0.00 8.67 -1.87
N MET A 63 -0.38 8.82 -0.60
CA MET A 63 -1.57 8.17 -0.06
C MET A 63 -2.85 8.65 -0.76
N ARG A 64 -2.95 9.96 -1.06
CA ARG A 64 -4.07 10.51 -1.85
C ARG A 64 -4.16 9.91 -3.24
N TYR A 65 -3.03 9.67 -3.90
CA TYR A 65 -3.00 9.01 -5.21
C TYR A 65 -3.59 7.60 -5.13
N TYR A 66 -3.11 6.78 -4.20
CA TYR A 66 -3.64 5.43 -3.98
C TYR A 66 -5.13 5.42 -3.62
N TYR A 67 -5.57 6.34 -2.77
CA TYR A 67 -6.98 6.45 -2.41
C TYR A 67 -7.85 6.85 -3.62
N ARG A 68 -7.49 7.93 -4.31
CA ARG A 68 -8.36 8.49 -5.37
C ARG A 68 -8.36 7.68 -6.65
N GLN A 69 -7.21 7.16 -7.05
CA GLN A 69 -7.08 6.42 -8.32
C GLN A 69 -7.33 4.93 -8.14
N HIS A 70 -7.03 4.40 -6.96
CA HIS A 70 -7.02 2.96 -6.73
C HIS A 70 -7.90 2.52 -5.56
N ARG A 71 -8.61 3.41 -4.87
CA ARG A 71 -9.47 3.06 -3.71
C ARG A 71 -8.74 2.31 -2.59
N ILE A 72 -7.42 2.47 -2.49
CA ILE A 72 -6.61 1.94 -1.38
C ILE A 72 -6.55 3.03 -0.31
N ASP A 73 -7.22 2.77 0.80
CA ASP A 73 -7.39 3.75 1.87
C ASP A 73 -6.11 4.01 2.68
N PHE A 74 -6.07 5.16 3.36
CA PHE A 74 -4.98 5.58 4.22
C PHE A 74 -4.83 4.63 5.41
N ASN A 75 -5.95 4.19 5.99
CA ASN A 75 -5.96 3.26 7.12
C ASN A 75 -5.33 1.93 6.72
N PHE A 76 -5.54 1.46 5.49
CA PHE A 76 -4.81 0.29 5.00
C PHE A 76 -3.31 0.54 4.97
N ILE A 77 -2.86 1.65 4.35
CA ILE A 77 -1.42 1.95 4.21
C ILE A 77 -0.73 2.15 5.57
N ILE A 78 -1.40 2.79 6.54
CA ILE A 78 -0.81 3.17 7.84
C ILE A 78 -1.07 2.16 8.95
N HIS A 79 -2.30 1.64 9.07
CA HIS A 79 -2.71 0.74 10.15
C HIS A 79 -2.99 -0.71 9.72
N GLY A 80 -3.28 -0.94 8.44
CA GLY A 80 -3.48 -2.28 7.86
C GLY A 80 -4.95 -2.60 7.71
N ASP A 81 -5.84 -1.65 8.03
CA ASP A 81 -7.28 -1.86 8.05
C ASP A 81 -7.81 -2.05 6.63
N PHE A 82 -8.31 -3.26 6.36
CA PHE A 82 -8.82 -3.64 5.05
C PHE A 82 -10.35 -3.80 4.99
N ALA A 83 -11.04 -3.82 6.13
CA ALA A 83 -12.48 -4.13 6.21
C ALA A 83 -13.36 -3.19 5.36
N GLN A 84 -12.97 -1.93 5.25
CA GLN A 84 -13.68 -0.90 4.48
C GLN A 84 -13.31 -0.88 2.99
N LEU A 85 -12.30 -1.65 2.56
CA LEU A 85 -11.87 -1.67 1.17
C LEU A 85 -12.84 -2.50 0.33
N PRO A 86 -13.12 -2.10 -0.92
CA PRO A 86 -13.86 -2.92 -1.87
C PRO A 86 -13.24 -4.31 -2.03
N GLN A 87 -14.09 -5.32 -2.26
CA GLN A 87 -13.66 -6.72 -2.33
C GLN A 87 -12.59 -6.97 -3.40
N ASP A 88 -12.77 -6.39 -4.60
CA ASP A 88 -11.78 -6.45 -5.69
C ASP A 88 -10.44 -5.83 -5.29
N VAL A 89 -10.46 -4.78 -4.48
CA VAL A 89 -9.26 -4.13 -3.94
C VAL A 89 -8.56 -5.02 -2.91
N GLN A 90 -9.32 -5.67 -2.03
CA GLN A 90 -8.76 -6.63 -1.08
C GLN A 90 -8.09 -7.79 -1.81
N GLU A 91 -8.74 -8.38 -2.80
CA GLU A 91 -8.22 -9.55 -3.53
C GLU A 91 -6.83 -9.30 -4.13
N ARG A 92 -6.66 -8.18 -4.84
CA ARG A 92 -5.36 -7.82 -5.43
C ARG A 92 -4.30 -7.41 -4.39
N LEU A 93 -4.69 -6.79 -3.27
CA LEU A 93 -3.76 -6.43 -2.20
C LEU A 93 -3.22 -7.67 -1.50
N PHE A 94 -4.11 -8.59 -1.14
CA PHE A 94 -3.72 -9.82 -0.46
C PHE A 94 -2.96 -10.78 -1.38
N ALA A 95 -3.27 -10.81 -2.67
CA ALA A 95 -2.45 -11.50 -3.66
C ALA A 95 -1.02 -10.90 -3.80
N ALA A 96 -0.85 -9.61 -3.48
CA ALA A 96 0.45 -8.94 -3.48
C ALA A 96 1.21 -9.09 -2.16
N LEU A 97 0.50 -9.23 -1.03
CA LEU A 97 1.09 -9.45 0.31
C LEU A 97 1.56 -10.90 0.50
N SER A 98 0.91 -11.88 -0.13
CA SER A 98 1.26 -13.29 0.00
C SER A 98 2.42 -13.73 -0.90
N LYS A 99 3.20 -12.79 -1.46
CA LYS A 99 4.30 -13.03 -2.42
C LYS A 99 5.58 -12.32 -2.01
#